data_AF-A0A535Q0Z1-F1
#
_entry.id   AF-A0A535Q0Z1-F1
#
_cell.length_a   1.000
_cell.length_b   1.000
_cell.length_c   1.000
_cell.angle_alpha   90.00
_cell.angle_beta   90.00
_cell.angle_gamma   90.00
#
_symmetry.space_group_name_H-M   'P 1'
#
loop_
_entity.id
_entity.type
_entity.pdbx_description
1 polymer ?
#
loop_
_entity_poly.entity_id
_entity_poly.type
_entity_poly.pdbx_seq_one_letter_code
_entity_poly.pdbx_strand_id
1 'polypeptide(L)'
;MATTGQVQLKRKVEGRAGEVLTPQALGFIARLQREFGSRRQEALRLRAERQKRIDAGEMPQFLVTTSSVRDSEWSVAKAPRDLQDRRVEITGPTDRKMLINALNSGARVFMADFEDANSPTWANLVEGQVNLIDAIER
;
A
#
# COMPACT_ATOMS: atom_id res chain seq x y z
N MET A 1 -26.94 1.59 -5.42
CA MET A 1 -25.69 0.83 -5.29
C MET A 1 -25.12 0.69 -6.69
N ALA A 2 -23.88 1.12 -6.92
CA ALA A 2 -23.22 0.87 -8.20
C ALA A 2 -22.54 -0.49 -8.09
N THR A 3 -23.06 -1.48 -8.83
CA THR A 3 -22.52 -2.82 -8.89
C THR A 3 -21.91 -3.00 -10.27
N THR A 4 -20.59 -2.95 -10.39
CA THR A 4 -19.93 -3.76 -11.43
C THR A 4 -20.09 -5.21 -10.97
N GLY A 5 -20.52 -6.14 -11.81
CA GLY A 5 -20.97 -7.51 -11.43
C GLY A 5 -19.99 -8.40 -10.63
N GLN A 6 -18.88 -7.86 -10.12
CA GLN A 6 -17.81 -8.52 -9.36
C GLN A 6 -17.43 -7.79 -8.05
N VAL A 7 -17.93 -6.57 -7.79
CA VAL A 7 -17.60 -5.78 -6.59
C VAL A 7 -18.87 -5.13 -6.04
N GLN A 8 -19.12 -5.31 -4.74
CA GLN A 8 -20.24 -4.69 -4.04
C GLN A 8 -19.73 -3.51 -3.20
N LEU A 9 -20.16 -2.29 -3.55
CA LEU A 9 -19.96 -1.12 -2.72
C LEU A 9 -21.05 -1.05 -1.64
N LYS A 10 -20.63 -1.11 -0.36
CA LYS A 10 -21.53 -1.03 0.79
C LYS A 10 -22.00 0.39 1.12
N ARG A 11 -21.28 1.41 0.61
CA ARG A 11 -21.62 2.83 0.76
C ARG A 11 -22.01 3.41 -0.60
N LYS A 12 -22.79 4.49 -0.59
CA LYS A 12 -23.07 5.27 -1.79
C LYS A 12 -21.78 5.95 -2.28
N VAL A 13 -21.66 6.10 -3.58
CA VAL A 13 -20.61 6.92 -4.21
C VAL A 13 -21.19 8.31 -4.35
N GLU A 14 -20.58 9.29 -3.68
CA GLU A 14 -21.07 10.67 -3.61
C GLU A 14 -19.90 11.64 -3.85
N GLY A 15 -20.20 12.80 -4.44
CA GLY A 15 -19.18 13.83 -4.74
C GLY A 15 -18.02 13.29 -5.59
N ARG A 16 -16.80 13.70 -5.23
CA ARG A 16 -15.56 13.34 -5.95
C ARG A 16 -15.15 11.88 -5.78
N ALA A 17 -15.83 11.09 -4.94
CA ALA A 17 -15.57 9.65 -4.84
C ALA A 17 -15.77 8.91 -6.18
N GLY A 18 -16.60 9.45 -7.08
CA GLY A 18 -16.80 8.91 -8.42
C GLY A 18 -15.56 8.97 -9.32
N GLU A 19 -14.62 9.87 -9.05
CA GLU A 19 -13.34 9.98 -9.76
C GLU A 19 -12.40 8.81 -9.43
N VAL A 20 -12.49 8.31 -8.19
CA VAL A 20 -11.68 7.18 -7.70
C VAL A 20 -12.37 5.84 -7.96
N LEU A 21 -13.66 5.76 -7.65
CA LEU A 21 -14.45 4.51 -7.70
C LEU A 21 -15.12 4.31 -9.07
N THR A 22 -14.36 4.55 -10.14
CA THR A 22 -14.83 4.34 -11.51
C THR A 22 -15.08 2.85 -11.79
N PRO A 23 -15.95 2.50 -12.76
CA PRO A 23 -16.15 1.11 -13.15
C PRO A 23 -14.84 0.39 -13.53
N GLN A 24 -13.92 1.10 -14.17
CA GLN A 24 -12.61 0.58 -14.57
C GLN A 24 -11.72 0.30 -13.36
N ALA A 25 -11.64 1.24 -12.41
CA ALA A 25 -10.86 1.06 -11.18
C ALA A 25 -11.42 -0.09 -10.33
N LEU A 26 -12.74 -0.17 -10.16
CA LEU A 26 -13.39 -1.27 -9.45
C LEU A 26 -13.16 -2.62 -10.14
N GLY A 27 -13.26 -2.66 -11.47
CA GLY A 27 -12.93 -3.85 -12.25
C GLY A 27 -11.47 -4.29 -12.09
N PHE A 28 -10.54 -3.33 -12.02
CA PHE A 28 -9.13 -3.62 -11.78
C PHE A 28 -8.88 -4.19 -10.37
N ILE A 29 -9.44 -3.58 -9.32
CA ILE A 29 -9.35 -4.08 -7.95
C ILE A 29 -9.94 -5.50 -7.85
N ALA A 30 -11.05 -5.78 -8.53
CA ALA A 30 -11.63 -7.11 -8.60
C ALA A 30 -10.66 -8.15 -9.18
N ARG A 31 -9.90 -7.78 -10.23
CA ARG A 31 -8.86 -8.66 -10.80
C ARG A 31 -7.72 -8.90 -9.81
N LEU A 32 -7.21 -7.85 -9.15
CA LEU A 32 -6.15 -8.00 -8.14
C LEU A 32 -6.59 -8.93 -7.00
N GLN A 33 -7.82 -8.79 -6.51
CA GLN A 33 -8.36 -9.65 -5.46
C GLN A 33 -8.48 -11.11 -5.90
N ARG A 34 -8.87 -11.39 -7.16
CA ARG A 34 -8.92 -12.77 -7.68
C ARG A 34 -7.54 -13.39 -7.84
N GLU A 35 -6.58 -12.61 -8.34
CA GLU A 35 -5.23 -13.10 -8.60
C GLU A 35 -4.45 -13.35 -7.30
N PHE A 36 -4.49 -12.40 -6.35
CA PHE A 36 -3.60 -12.40 -5.20
C PHE A 36 -4.29 -12.71 -3.87
N GLY A 37 -5.63 -12.73 -3.84
CA GLY A 37 -6.40 -12.85 -2.59
C GLY A 37 -6.14 -14.17 -1.84
N SER A 38 -6.05 -15.29 -2.54
CA SER A 38 -5.76 -16.61 -1.96
C SER A 38 -4.36 -16.65 -1.35
N ARG A 39 -3.34 -16.17 -2.07
CA ARG A 39 -1.96 -16.12 -1.59
C ARG A 39 -1.81 -15.21 -0.36
N ARG A 40 -2.53 -14.08 -0.32
CA ARG A 40 -2.57 -13.20 0.87
C ARG A 40 -3.11 -13.93 2.09
N GLN A 41 -4.22 -14.68 1.94
CA GLN A 41 -4.81 -15.45 3.03
C GLN A 41 -3.87 -16.57 3.50
N GLU A 42 -3.23 -17.27 2.57
CA GLU A 42 -2.24 -18.29 2.88
C GLU A 42 -1.07 -17.72 3.70
N ALA A 43 -0.53 -16.57 3.30
CA ALA A 43 0.54 -15.91 4.05
C ALA A 43 0.14 -15.55 5.48
N LEU A 44 -1.11 -15.09 5.70
CA LEU A 44 -1.63 -14.81 7.05
C LEU A 44 -1.75 -16.09 7.90
N ARG A 45 -2.19 -17.21 7.31
CA ARG A 45 -2.20 -18.51 7.98
C ARG A 45 -0.79 -18.96 8.37
N LEU A 46 0.16 -18.86 7.43
CA LEU A 46 1.56 -19.21 7.66
C LEU A 46 2.21 -18.36 8.77
N ARG A 47 1.83 -17.08 8.90
CA ARG A 47 2.27 -16.23 10.03
C ARG A 47 1.77 -16.78 11.37
N ALA A 48 0.50 -17.15 11.46
CA ALA A 48 -0.06 -17.73 12.69
C ALA A 48 0.61 -19.08 13.03
N GLU A 49 0.91 -19.90 12.04
CA GLU A 49 1.63 -21.17 12.23
C GLU A 49 3.09 -20.95 12.65
N ARG A 50 3.76 -19.96 12.08
CA ARG A 50 5.11 -19.57 12.49
C ARG A 50 5.11 -19.12 13.95
N GLN A 51 4.14 -18.29 14.34
CA GLN A 51 4.02 -17.81 15.72
C GLN A 51 3.88 -18.98 16.70
N LYS A 52 3.02 -19.97 16.42
CA LYS A 52 2.87 -21.17 17.27
C LYS A 52 4.17 -21.93 17.49
N ARG A 53 5.03 -22.02 16.46
CA ARG A 53 6.33 -22.69 16.60
C ARG A 53 7.30 -21.86 17.43
N ILE A 54 7.28 -20.54 17.27
CA ILE A 54 8.07 -19.63 18.11
C ILE A 54 7.64 -19.73 19.57
N ASP A 55 6.34 -19.74 19.85
CA ASP A 55 5.80 -19.90 21.20
C ASP A 55 6.17 -21.27 21.81
N ALA A 56 6.36 -22.30 20.98
CA ALA A 56 6.85 -23.63 21.37
C ALA A 56 8.38 -23.71 21.53
N GLY A 57 9.11 -22.58 21.42
CA GLY A 57 10.55 -22.49 21.65
C GLY A 57 11.41 -22.42 20.38
N GLU A 58 10.83 -22.41 19.18
CA GLU A 58 11.59 -22.20 17.95
C GLU A 58 12.05 -20.74 17.81
N MET A 59 13.34 -20.45 18.02
CA MET A 59 13.84 -19.09 17.84
C MET A 59 14.06 -18.73 16.34
N PRO A 60 13.80 -17.49 15.92
CA PRO A 60 14.15 -17.03 14.58
C PRO A 60 15.64 -17.20 14.28
N GLN A 61 15.96 -17.71 13.09
CA GLN A 61 17.32 -17.88 12.60
C GLN A 61 17.42 -17.58 11.10
N PHE A 62 18.64 -17.51 10.57
CA PHE A 62 18.87 -17.45 9.13
C PHE A 62 18.62 -18.80 8.45
N LEU A 63 17.68 -18.82 7.50
CA LEU A 63 17.32 -20.05 6.81
C LEU A 63 18.52 -20.62 6.03
N VAL A 64 18.85 -21.88 6.30
CA VAL A 64 19.91 -22.61 5.57
C VAL A 64 19.55 -22.77 4.08
N THR A 65 18.26 -22.95 3.79
CA THR A 65 17.74 -23.13 2.43
C THR A 65 17.92 -21.92 1.52
N THR A 66 18.17 -20.74 2.08
CA THR A 66 18.44 -19.50 1.32
C THR A 66 19.88 -19.00 1.44
N SER A 67 20.80 -19.85 1.90
CA SER A 67 22.25 -19.54 1.96
C SER A 67 22.81 -19.14 0.60
N SER A 68 22.52 -19.91 -0.45
CA SER A 68 22.96 -19.61 -1.82
C SER A 68 22.56 -18.22 -2.33
N VAL A 69 21.43 -17.67 -1.86
CA VAL A 69 21.01 -16.30 -2.21
C VAL A 69 21.84 -15.25 -1.45
N ARG A 70 22.21 -15.53 -0.20
CA ARG A 70 23.03 -14.60 0.60
C ARG A 70 24.50 -14.62 0.20
N ASP A 71 24.98 -15.78 -0.24
CA ASP A 71 26.39 -16.02 -0.56
C ASP A 71 26.71 -15.79 -2.05
N SER A 72 25.74 -15.32 -2.84
CA SER A 72 25.92 -15.02 -4.27
C SER A 72 26.04 -13.52 -4.54
N GLU A 73 26.76 -13.19 -5.61
CA GLU A 73 26.89 -11.82 -6.12
C GLU A 73 25.66 -11.44 -6.96
N TRP A 74 24.77 -10.64 -6.38
CA TRP A 74 23.63 -10.05 -7.09
C TRP A 74 23.27 -8.68 -6.52
N SER A 75 22.53 -7.90 -7.30
CA SER A 75 21.99 -6.61 -6.85
C SER A 75 20.53 -6.48 -7.27
N VAL A 76 19.78 -5.64 -6.56
CA VAL A 76 18.46 -5.20 -7.01
C VAL A 76 18.56 -4.43 -8.34
N ALA A 77 17.44 -4.26 -9.03
CA ALA A 77 17.37 -3.40 -10.21
C ALA A 77 17.76 -1.96 -9.87
N LYS A 78 18.33 -1.24 -10.84
CA LYS A 78 18.75 0.16 -10.65
C LYS A 78 17.55 1.03 -10.27
N ALA A 79 17.72 1.85 -9.24
CA ALA A 79 16.71 2.82 -8.84
C ALA A 79 16.54 3.91 -9.93
N PRO A 80 15.30 4.35 -10.21
CA PRO A 80 15.06 5.50 -11.07
C PRO A 80 15.69 6.76 -10.50
N ARG A 81 15.93 7.77 -11.35
CA ARG A 81 16.73 8.96 -11.02
C ARG A 81 16.20 9.72 -9.80
N ASP A 82 14.89 9.85 -9.69
CA ASP A 82 14.17 10.52 -8.61
C ASP A 82 14.32 9.81 -7.24
N LEU A 83 14.62 8.50 -7.23
CA LEU A 83 14.85 7.72 -6.01
C LEU A 83 16.32 7.57 -5.61
N GLN A 84 17.25 8.22 -6.32
CA GLN A 84 18.69 8.14 -6.00
C GLN A 84 19.09 9.04 -4.82
N ASP A 85 18.36 10.13 -4.56
CA ASP A 85 18.59 11.03 -3.42
C ASP A 85 17.37 11.02 -2.49
N ARG A 86 17.43 10.21 -1.43
CA ARG A 86 16.38 10.05 -0.41
C ARG A 86 16.86 10.50 0.98
N ARG A 87 17.76 11.50 1.03
CA ARG A 87 18.47 11.91 2.25
C ARG A 87 17.55 12.32 3.41
N VAL A 88 16.37 12.85 3.11
CA VAL A 88 15.32 13.21 4.07
C VAL A 88 13.98 12.88 3.44
N GLU A 89 13.17 12.12 4.16
CA GLU A 89 11.80 11.78 3.80
C GLU A 89 10.88 12.26 4.90
N ILE A 90 9.74 12.82 4.52
CA ILE A 90 8.67 13.18 5.44
C ILE A 90 7.52 12.20 5.26
N THR A 91 6.88 11.81 6.36
CA THR A 91 5.70 10.95 6.36
C THR A 91 4.50 11.75 6.87
N GLY A 92 3.30 11.39 6.41
CA GLY A 92 2.09 12.08 6.85
C GLY A 92 0.83 11.56 6.18
N PRO A 93 -0.35 11.87 6.75
CA PRO A 93 -1.62 11.40 6.23
C PRO A 93 -1.94 12.00 4.85
N THR A 94 -2.93 11.43 4.17
CA THR A 94 -3.39 11.88 2.86
C THR A 94 -4.43 13.00 2.91
N ASP A 95 -4.55 13.72 4.04
CA ASP A 95 -5.40 14.90 4.07
C ASP A 95 -4.80 16.02 3.21
N ARG A 96 -5.67 16.84 2.62
CA ARG A 96 -5.28 17.80 1.60
C ARG A 96 -4.24 18.81 2.10
N LYS A 97 -4.39 19.30 3.34
CA LYS A 97 -3.50 20.34 3.87
C LYS A 97 -2.13 19.75 4.20
N MET A 98 -2.10 18.59 4.84
CA MET A 98 -0.85 17.90 5.16
C MET A 98 -0.10 17.48 3.91
N LEU A 99 -0.81 16.99 2.89
CA LEU A 99 -0.20 16.64 1.61
C LEU A 99 0.49 17.85 0.97
N ILE A 100 -0.16 19.02 0.94
CA ILE A 100 0.44 20.26 0.42
C ILE A 100 1.67 20.66 1.25
N ASN A 101 1.56 20.62 2.58
CA ASN A 101 2.66 20.98 3.47
C ASN A 101 3.86 20.05 3.32
N ALA A 102 3.61 18.74 3.22
CA ALA A 102 4.64 17.73 3.09
C ALA A 102 5.39 17.84 1.76
N LEU A 103 4.66 18.01 0.64
CA LEU A 103 5.27 18.22 -0.67
C LEU A 103 6.09 19.52 -0.76
N ASN A 104 5.73 20.55 0.02
CA ASN A 104 6.44 21.83 0.08
C ASN A 104 7.52 21.90 1.19
N SER A 105 7.77 20.80 1.91
CA SER A 105 8.65 20.79 3.09
C SER A 105 10.15 20.91 2.77
N GLY A 106 10.53 20.69 1.51
CA GLY A 106 11.94 20.57 1.11
C GLY A 106 12.53 19.17 1.31
N ALA A 107 11.77 18.21 1.87
CA ALA A 107 12.14 16.80 1.87
C ALA A 107 12.26 16.28 0.43
N ARG A 108 13.10 15.25 0.21
CA ARG A 108 13.27 14.63 -1.11
C ARG A 108 12.11 13.73 -1.48
N VAL A 109 11.49 13.11 -0.47
CA VAL A 109 10.37 12.18 -0.64
C VAL A 109 9.30 12.50 0.40
N PHE A 110 8.05 12.42 -0.03
CA PHE A 110 6.89 12.38 0.85
C PHE A 110 6.24 10.99 0.75
N MET A 111 6.16 10.29 1.88
CA MET A 111 5.36 9.08 1.99
C MET A 111 3.94 9.44 2.45
N ALA A 112 3.03 9.49 1.48
CA ALA A 112 1.60 9.69 1.73
C ALA A 112 0.99 8.42 2.34
N ASP A 113 0.53 8.52 3.57
CA ASP A 113 0.23 7.36 4.39
C ASP A 113 -1.28 7.04 4.47
N PHE A 114 -1.63 5.79 4.18
CA PHE A 114 -2.96 5.20 4.38
C PHE A 114 -2.98 4.15 5.49
N GLU A 115 -1.86 3.96 6.18
CA GLU A 115 -1.65 2.98 7.25
C GLU A 115 -1.64 3.69 8.62
N ASP A 116 -0.53 3.64 9.36
CA ASP A 116 -0.50 3.92 10.80
C ASP A 116 -0.78 5.39 11.15
N ALA A 117 -0.40 6.35 10.30
CA ALA A 117 -0.68 7.76 10.53
C ALA A 117 -2.10 8.18 10.10
N ASN A 118 -2.90 7.27 9.54
CA ASN A 118 -4.21 7.57 8.99
C ASN A 118 -5.32 6.70 9.60
N SER A 119 -6.29 7.35 10.25
CA SER A 119 -7.52 6.64 10.64
C SER A 119 -8.25 6.15 9.38
N PRO A 120 -8.45 4.82 9.19
CA PRO A 120 -8.91 4.25 7.92
C PRO A 120 -10.43 4.35 7.76
N THR A 121 -10.99 5.54 8.01
CA THR A 121 -12.38 5.82 7.70
C THR A 121 -12.58 5.80 6.18
N TRP A 122 -13.77 5.41 5.72
CA TRP A 122 -14.08 5.39 4.29
C TRP A 122 -13.82 6.74 3.60
N ALA A 123 -14.17 7.84 4.28
CA ALA A 123 -13.93 9.20 3.79
C ALA A 123 -12.43 9.44 3.61
N ASN A 124 -11.62 9.18 4.65
CA ASN A 124 -10.17 9.40 4.58
C ASN A 124 -9.50 8.57 3.47
N LEU A 125 -9.89 7.30 3.30
CA LEU A 125 -9.31 6.45 2.26
C LEU A 125 -9.68 6.93 0.85
N VAL A 126 -10.95 7.28 0.60
CA VAL A 126 -11.39 7.68 -0.74
C VAL A 126 -10.97 9.12 -1.06
N GLU A 127 -11.14 10.06 -0.14
CA GLU A 127 -10.69 11.44 -0.31
C GLU A 127 -9.17 11.54 -0.38
N GLY A 128 -8.44 10.68 0.33
CA GLY A 128 -6.99 10.59 0.22
C GLY A 128 -6.52 10.27 -1.20
N GLN A 129 -7.21 9.35 -1.89
CA GLN A 129 -6.93 9.03 -3.29
C GLN A 129 -7.24 10.23 -4.20
N VAL A 130 -8.37 10.93 -3.97
CA VAL A 130 -8.69 12.18 -4.69
C VAL A 130 -7.59 13.22 -4.50
N ASN A 131 -7.11 13.40 -3.27
CA ASN A 131 -6.04 14.37 -2.98
C ASN A 131 -4.71 13.99 -3.63
N LEU A 132 -4.41 12.70 -3.77
CA LEU A 132 -3.22 12.23 -4.48
C LEU A 132 -3.32 12.42 -5.99
N ILE A 133 -4.49 12.16 -6.59
CA ILE A 133 -4.75 12.48 -8.00
C ILE A 133 -4.51 13.98 -8.23
N ASP A 134 -5.12 14.84 -7.39
CA ASP A 134 -4.94 16.30 -7.44
C ASP A 134 -3.48 16.74 -7.22
N ALA A 135 -2.64 15.93 -6.57
CA ALA A 135 -1.24 16.25 -6.33
C ALA A 135 -0.34 15.89 -7.50
N ILE A 136 -0.69 14.82 -8.22
CA ILE A 136 0.08 14.25 -9.33
C ILE A 136 -0.29 14.94 -10.65
N GLU A 137 -1.57 15.22 -10.89
CA GLU A 137 -2.08 15.75 -12.16
C GLU A 137 -2.06 17.30 -12.22
N ARG A 138 -1.27 17.95 -11.37
CA ARG A 138 -1.07 19.41 -11.37
C ARG A 138 -0.11 19.89 -12.44
#